data_AF-A0A090TBM7-F1
#
_entry.id   AF-A0A090TBM7-F1
#
_cell.length_a   1.000
_cell.length_b   1.000
_cell.length_c   1.000
_cell.angle_alpha   90.00
_cell.angle_beta   90.00
_cell.angle_gamma   90.00
#
_symmetry.space_group_name_H-M   'P 1'
#
loop_
_entity.id
_entity.type
_entity.pdbx_description
1 polymer ?
#
loop_
_entity_poly.entity_id
_entity_poly.type
_entity_poly.pdbx_seq_one_letter_code
_entity_poly.pdbx_strand_id
1 'polypeptide(L)'
;MNASEYWQVEDDGERCCLTLSIESLHDYPTAAIERSMSAMVTWARMLSAHPLPLTNAKFRYLAPHYVEKYKTVFGESVEFHCAEYQLMFESKWLNLPIASSSEYLKTIMEETAQSHLETLKQTQSIHQLVNNLVLNGLKTGKLLSVDMVAQQLHISRQTLYRKLEKENTSFQSILDDTRKKLAARC
;
A
#
# COMPACT_ATOMS: atom_id res chain seq x y z
N MET A 1 1.24 7.98 7.12
CA MET A 1 2.03 8.82 8.04
C MET A 1 3.23 9.35 7.27
N ASN A 2 3.72 10.53 7.62
CA ASN A 2 4.85 11.18 6.95
C ASN A 2 6.17 10.59 7.46
N ALA A 3 7.24 10.64 6.65
CA ALA A 3 8.54 10.07 6.99
C ALA A 3 9.19 10.71 8.24
N SER A 4 8.83 11.95 8.57
CA SER A 4 9.33 12.70 9.73
C SER A 4 8.55 12.45 11.03
N GLU A 5 7.53 11.59 11.00
CA GLU A 5 6.64 11.33 12.14
C GLU A 5 6.96 9.97 12.76
N TYR A 6 7.23 9.96 14.06
CA TYR A 6 7.49 8.76 14.83
C TYR A 6 6.49 8.65 15.97
N TRP A 7 5.87 7.49 16.10
CA TRP A 7 4.93 7.19 17.17
C TRP A 7 5.56 6.26 18.19
N GLN A 8 5.44 6.63 19.45
CA GLN A 8 5.82 5.81 20.59
C GLN A 8 4.56 5.41 21.35
N VAL A 9 4.55 4.18 21.85
CA VAL A 9 3.45 3.62 22.63
C VAL A 9 3.99 3.30 24.01
N GLU A 10 3.35 3.85 25.03
CA GLU A 10 3.59 3.53 26.42
C GLU A 10 2.28 3.01 27.02
N ASP A 11 2.33 1.84 27.66
CA ASP A 11 1.18 1.19 28.27
C ASP A 11 1.56 0.69 29.67
N ASP A 12 0.84 1.16 30.69
CA ASP A 12 1.02 0.76 32.09
C ASP A 12 0.01 -0.31 32.55
N GLY A 13 -0.86 -0.77 31.65
CA GLY A 13 -1.91 -1.76 31.91
C GLY A 13 -3.26 -1.15 32.32
N GLU A 14 -3.29 0.10 32.77
CA GLU A 14 -4.53 0.86 32.98
C GLU A 14 -4.77 1.85 31.83
N ARG A 15 -3.71 2.50 31.35
CA ARG A 15 -3.75 3.54 30.32
C ARG A 15 -2.68 3.31 29.27
N CYS A 16 -3.08 3.52 28.03
CA CYS A 16 -2.18 3.61 26.89
C CYS A 16 -2.01 5.08 26.50
N CYS A 17 -0.77 5.48 26.26
CA CYS A 17 -0.37 6.77 25.72
C CYS A 17 0.35 6.58 24.39
N LEU A 18 -0.16 7.23 23.34
CA LEU A 18 0.48 7.34 22.04
C LEU A 18 1.11 8.72 21.93
N THR A 19 2.43 8.79 21.82
CA THR A 19 3.17 10.04 21.70
C THR A 19 3.70 10.21 20.30
N LEU A 20 3.38 11.35 19.67
CA LEU A 20 3.89 11.72 18.34
C LEU A 20 5.11 12.62 18.49
N SER A 21 6.24 12.12 18.03
CA SER A 21 7.51 12.85 17.88
C SER A 21 7.73 13.21 16.41
N ILE A 22 8.24 14.41 16.18
CA ILE A 22 8.48 14.93 14.83
C ILE A 22 9.96 15.27 14.71
N GLU A 23 10.64 14.58 13.80
CA GLU A 23 12.04 14.86 13.48
C GLU A 23 12.07 15.70 12.20
N SER A 24 12.01 17.01 12.39
CA SER A 24 12.05 17.98 11.29
C SER A 24 13.04 19.08 11.61
N LEU A 25 13.90 19.39 10.63
CA LEU A 25 14.83 20.53 10.68
C LEU A 25 14.12 21.88 10.47
N HIS A 26 12.86 21.85 10.03
CA HIS A 26 12.06 23.03 9.67
C HIS A 26 10.70 23.01 10.37
N ASP A 27 9.99 24.14 10.34
CA ASP A 27 8.61 24.24 10.82
C ASP A 27 7.73 23.16 10.17
N TYR A 28 7.17 22.30 11.03
CA TYR A 28 6.33 21.21 10.59
C TYR A 28 4.87 21.66 10.51
N PRO A 29 4.18 21.50 9.37
CA PRO A 29 2.85 22.06 9.19
C PRO A 29 1.82 21.51 10.19
N THR A 30 1.05 22.39 10.85
CA THR A 30 -0.02 21.99 11.79
C THR A 30 -1.02 21.03 11.14
N ALA A 31 -1.39 21.27 9.88
CA ALA A 31 -2.30 20.40 9.13
C ALA A 31 -1.75 18.96 8.96
N ALA A 32 -0.43 18.77 8.88
CA ALA A 32 0.16 17.44 8.82
C ALA A 32 0.03 16.71 10.17
N ILE A 33 0.20 17.44 11.28
CA ILE A 33 0.04 16.93 12.64
C ILE A 33 -1.43 16.55 12.89
N GLU A 34 -2.36 17.44 12.57
CA GLU A 34 -3.81 17.20 12.66
C GLU A 34 -4.21 15.97 11.86
N ARG A 35 -3.70 15.83 10.62
CA ARG A 35 -3.93 14.66 9.78
C ARG A 35 -3.47 13.38 10.49
N SER A 36 -2.27 13.37 11.05
CA SER A 36 -1.69 12.17 11.67
C SER A 36 -2.37 11.78 12.98
N MET A 37 -2.64 12.76 13.84
CA MET A 37 -3.38 12.53 15.09
C MET A 37 -4.80 12.01 14.79
N SER A 38 -5.49 12.63 13.82
CA SER A 38 -6.85 12.19 13.42
C SER A 38 -6.86 10.81 12.77
N ALA A 39 -5.86 10.51 11.95
CA ALA A 39 -5.71 9.20 11.31
C ALA A 39 -5.51 8.09 12.36
N MET A 40 -4.69 8.33 13.38
CA MET A 40 -4.46 7.36 14.45
C MET A 40 -5.75 6.99 15.18
N VAL A 41 -6.54 7.99 15.57
CA VAL A 41 -7.85 7.77 16.22
C VAL A 41 -8.82 7.05 15.28
N THR A 42 -8.88 7.45 14.02
CA THR A 42 -9.79 6.87 13.03
C THR A 42 -9.46 5.40 12.77
N TRP A 43 -8.18 5.06 12.61
CA TRP A 43 -7.74 3.67 12.43
C TRP A 43 -8.00 2.83 13.66
N ALA A 44 -7.72 3.35 14.86
CA ALA A 44 -7.98 2.62 16.09
C ALA A 44 -9.47 2.34 16.29
N ARG A 45 -10.37 3.29 15.95
CA ARG A 45 -11.82 3.07 15.93
C ARG A 45 -12.24 2.03 14.90
N MET A 46 -11.70 2.12 13.69
CA MET A 46 -12.03 1.21 12.59
C MET A 46 -11.58 -0.23 12.90
N LEU A 47 -10.37 -0.41 13.41
CA LEU A 47 -9.78 -1.72 13.72
C LEU A 47 -10.45 -2.37 14.93
N SER A 48 -10.80 -1.59 15.96
CA SER A 48 -11.51 -2.12 17.13
C SER A 48 -13.01 -2.28 16.90
N ALA A 49 -13.60 -1.63 15.88
CA ALA A 49 -15.04 -1.38 15.73
C ALA A 49 -15.70 -0.76 16.98
N HIS A 50 -14.92 -0.06 17.79
CA HIS A 50 -15.38 0.63 18.99
C HIS A 50 -15.09 2.13 18.89
N PRO A 51 -15.84 2.98 19.60
CA PRO A 51 -15.66 4.44 19.53
C PRO A 51 -14.32 4.93 20.07
N LEU A 52 -13.54 4.09 20.77
CA LEU A 52 -12.27 4.42 21.42
C LEU A 52 -12.32 5.79 22.12
N PRO A 53 -13.00 5.89 23.28
CA PRO A 53 -13.06 7.13 24.03
C PRO A 53 -11.65 7.50 24.50
N LEU A 54 -11.14 8.60 23.98
CA LEU A 54 -9.90 9.17 24.48
C LEU A 54 -10.17 9.81 25.84
N THR A 55 -9.29 9.55 26.79
CA THR A 55 -9.29 10.22 28.09
C THR A 55 -8.64 11.60 27.99
N ASN A 56 -7.70 11.78 27.05
CA ASN A 56 -7.06 13.07 26.79
C ASN A 56 -6.41 13.10 25.39
N ALA A 57 -6.40 14.26 24.74
CA ALA A 57 -5.60 14.54 23.56
C ALA A 57 -4.84 15.86 23.75
N LYS A 58 -3.50 15.83 23.62
CA LYS A 58 -2.63 16.98 23.83
C LYS A 58 -2.00 17.47 22.54
N PHE A 59 -1.93 18.79 22.40
CA PHE A 59 -1.31 19.48 21.27
C PHE A 59 -0.33 20.55 21.74
N ARG A 60 0.82 20.65 21.06
CA ARG A 60 1.89 21.61 21.42
C ARG A 60 1.59 23.05 21.06
N TYR A 61 0.75 23.26 20.05
CA TYR A 61 0.38 24.59 19.58
C TYR A 61 -0.80 25.17 20.39
N LEU A 62 -1.00 26.48 20.28
CA LEU A 62 -2.13 27.19 20.88
C LEU A 62 -3.45 26.74 20.25
N ALA A 63 -4.52 26.77 21.03
CA ALA A 63 -5.86 26.40 20.55
C ALA A 63 -6.25 27.21 19.30
N PRO A 64 -6.58 26.55 18.18
CA PRO A 64 -7.03 27.25 16.98
C PRO A 64 -8.47 27.74 17.16
N HIS A 65 -8.88 28.70 16.32
CA HIS A 65 -10.26 29.23 16.31
C HIS A 65 -11.34 28.19 15.99
N TYR A 66 -10.97 27.02 15.49
CA TYR A 66 -11.84 25.90 15.14
C TYR A 66 -11.74 24.72 16.13
N VAL A 67 -11.47 25.00 17.42
CA VAL A 67 -11.33 23.97 18.46
C VAL A 67 -12.50 22.98 18.52
N GLU A 68 -13.72 23.41 18.20
CA GLU A 68 -14.90 22.53 18.18
C GLU A 68 -14.77 21.37 17.18
N LYS A 69 -13.99 21.54 16.11
CA LYS A 69 -13.68 20.44 15.17
C LYS A 69 -12.75 19.40 15.76
N TYR A 70 -11.97 19.74 16.78
CA TYR A 70 -11.14 18.75 17.47
C TYR A 70 -12.02 17.85 18.33
N LYS A 71 -13.05 18.40 18.98
CA LYS A 71 -13.93 17.61 19.84
C LYS A 71 -14.68 16.50 19.12
N THR A 72 -15.04 16.72 17.86
CA THR A 72 -15.70 15.69 17.04
C THR A 72 -14.78 14.49 16.75
N VAL A 73 -13.46 14.68 16.77
CA VAL A 73 -12.47 13.64 16.52
C VAL A 73 -11.92 13.07 17.82
N PHE A 74 -11.49 13.93 18.73
CA PHE A 74 -10.71 13.59 19.93
C PHE A 74 -11.55 13.53 21.22
N GLY A 75 -12.81 13.93 21.19
CA GLY A 75 -13.68 14.02 22.37
C GLY A 75 -13.53 15.34 23.12
N GLU A 76 -14.17 15.45 24.29
CA GLU A 76 -14.22 16.72 25.05
C GLU A 76 -12.91 17.09 25.75
N SER A 77 -12.07 16.09 26.05
CA SER A 77 -10.82 16.27 26.79
C SER A 77 -9.65 16.55 25.84
N VAL A 78 -9.60 17.77 25.31
CA VAL A 78 -8.51 18.26 24.44
C VAL A 78 -7.76 19.40 25.10
N GLU A 79 -6.45 19.24 25.23
CA GLU A 79 -5.53 20.24 25.79
C GLU A 79 -4.59 20.78 24.71
N PHE A 80 -4.35 22.09 24.76
CA PHE A 80 -3.46 22.81 23.86
C PHE A 80 -2.34 23.46 24.66
N HIS A 81 -1.29 23.91 23.97
CA HIS A 81 -0.09 24.50 24.59
C HIS A 81 0.65 23.54 25.54
N CYS A 82 0.68 22.25 25.20
CA CYS A 82 1.41 21.22 25.95
C CYS A 82 2.86 21.07 25.47
N ALA A 83 3.67 20.32 26.22
CA ALA A 83 5.03 19.97 25.79
C ALA A 83 5.06 18.95 24.63
N GLU A 84 4.03 18.11 24.54
CA GLU A 84 4.00 16.93 23.66
C GLU A 84 2.70 16.81 22.86
N TYR A 85 2.75 16.04 21.76
CA TYR A 85 1.56 15.57 21.04
C TYR A 85 1.21 14.18 21.57
N GLN A 86 0.06 14.03 22.23
CA GLN A 86 -0.31 12.78 22.88
C GLN A 86 -1.78 12.41 22.67
N LEU A 87 -2.06 11.12 22.55
CA LEU A 87 -3.41 10.54 22.61
C LEU A 87 -3.43 9.51 23.73
N MET A 88 -4.36 9.67 24.68
CA MET A 88 -4.48 8.79 25.84
C MET A 88 -5.85 8.13 25.88
N PHE A 89 -5.89 6.85 26.24
CA PHE A 89 -7.10 6.07 26.43
C PHE A 89 -6.85 4.89 27.37
N GLU A 90 -7.91 4.25 27.87
CA GLU A 90 -7.77 3.09 28.76
C GLU A 90 -7.14 1.89 28.02
N SER A 91 -6.15 1.24 28.64
CA SER A 91 -5.43 0.10 28.04
C SER A 91 -6.34 -1.08 27.68
N LYS A 92 -7.48 -1.23 28.38
CA LYS A 92 -8.51 -2.23 28.05
C LYS A 92 -8.94 -2.21 26.58
N TRP A 93 -8.86 -1.07 25.90
CA TRP A 93 -9.21 -0.94 24.48
C TRP A 93 -8.16 -1.58 23.55
N LEU A 94 -6.89 -1.68 23.96
CA LEU A 94 -5.85 -2.43 23.22
C LEU A 94 -6.08 -3.94 23.26
N ASN A 95 -6.69 -4.44 24.34
CA ASN A 95 -6.98 -5.85 24.53
C ASN A 95 -8.22 -6.32 23.75
N LEU A 96 -8.91 -5.41 23.06
CA LEU A 96 -10.05 -5.79 22.23
C LEU A 96 -9.57 -6.53 20.99
N PRO A 97 -10.27 -7.62 20.59
CA PRO A 97 -9.97 -8.27 19.33
C PRO A 97 -10.19 -7.28 18.18
N ILE A 98 -9.30 -7.29 17.20
CA ILE A 98 -9.50 -6.52 15.97
C ILE A 98 -10.79 -7.03 15.32
N ALA A 99 -11.77 -6.15 15.18
CA ALA A 99 -13.10 -6.48 14.66
C ALA A 99 -13.06 -6.97 13.21
N SER A 100 -12.00 -6.64 12.47
CA SER A 100 -11.69 -7.23 11.15
C SER A 100 -11.21 -8.69 11.22
N SER A 101 -11.42 -9.41 12.32
CA SER A 101 -11.51 -10.88 12.34
C SER A 101 -12.73 -11.41 11.55
N SER A 102 -13.40 -10.55 10.77
CA SER A 102 -14.13 -10.98 9.57
C SER A 102 -13.18 -11.78 8.69
N GLU A 103 -13.37 -13.09 8.68
CA GLU A 103 -12.69 -14.08 7.85
C GLU A 103 -12.53 -13.60 6.40
N TYR A 104 -13.51 -12.82 5.91
CA TYR A 104 -13.50 -12.16 4.61
C TYR A 104 -12.32 -11.18 4.38
N LEU A 105 -11.97 -10.34 5.35
CA LEU A 105 -10.89 -9.36 5.20
C LEU A 105 -9.52 -10.04 5.28
N LYS A 106 -9.40 -11.06 6.14
CA LYS A 106 -8.24 -11.95 6.17
C LYS A 106 -8.09 -12.68 4.84
N THR A 107 -9.15 -13.27 4.30
CA THR A 107 -9.14 -13.92 2.98
C THR A 107 -8.76 -12.94 1.87
N ILE A 108 -9.29 -11.72 1.84
CA ILE A 108 -8.89 -10.72 0.85
C ILE A 108 -7.42 -10.33 1.02
N MET A 109 -6.94 -10.13 2.24
CA MET A 109 -5.54 -9.79 2.48
C MET A 109 -4.61 -10.96 2.15
N GLU A 110 -5.02 -12.19 2.44
CA GLU A 110 -4.30 -13.42 2.06
C GLU A 110 -4.32 -13.62 0.55
N GLU A 111 -5.45 -13.45 -0.13
CA GLU A 111 -5.58 -13.53 -1.59
C GLU A 111 -4.80 -12.42 -2.28
N THR A 112 -4.81 -11.20 -1.74
CA THR A 112 -4.05 -10.07 -2.28
C THR A 112 -2.55 -10.25 -2.04
N ALA A 113 -2.14 -10.69 -0.85
CA ALA A 113 -0.75 -11.01 -0.56
C ALA A 113 -0.25 -12.20 -1.37
N GLN A 114 -1.09 -13.23 -1.55
CA GLN A 114 -0.81 -14.39 -2.38
C GLN A 114 -0.75 -14.00 -3.86
N SER A 115 -1.65 -13.14 -4.35
CA SER A 115 -1.63 -12.59 -5.71
C SER A 115 -0.38 -11.73 -5.95
N HIS A 116 0.04 -10.91 -4.99
CA HIS A 116 1.29 -10.17 -5.07
C HIS A 116 2.51 -11.09 -4.99
N LEU A 117 2.52 -12.10 -4.11
CA LEU A 117 3.57 -13.12 -4.06
C LEU A 117 3.62 -13.95 -5.34
N GLU A 118 2.49 -14.28 -5.94
CA GLU A 118 2.39 -14.97 -7.22
C GLU A 118 2.80 -14.08 -8.38
N THR A 119 2.52 -12.77 -8.33
CA THR A 119 3.03 -11.80 -9.30
C THR A 119 4.55 -11.64 -9.18
N LEU A 120 5.09 -11.69 -7.96
CA LEU A 120 6.54 -11.66 -7.70
C LEU A 120 7.23 -13.00 -8.00
N LYS A 121 6.53 -14.13 -7.83
CA LYS A 121 7.04 -15.49 -8.11
C LYS A 121 6.84 -15.91 -9.56
N GLN A 122 5.84 -15.38 -10.26
CA GLN A 122 5.71 -15.46 -11.71
C GLN A 122 6.73 -14.50 -12.31
N THR A 123 7.97 -14.97 -12.37
CA THR A 123 8.84 -14.53 -13.46
C THR A 123 8.10 -14.95 -14.74
N GLN A 124 7.36 -14.03 -15.37
CA GLN A 124 6.68 -14.33 -16.63
C GLN A 124 7.71 -14.96 -17.57
N SER A 125 7.40 -16.15 -18.07
CA SER A 125 8.33 -16.86 -18.93
C SER A 125 8.61 -15.99 -20.16
N ILE A 126 9.82 -16.04 -20.70
CA ILE A 126 10.15 -15.18 -21.83
C ILE A 126 9.26 -15.49 -23.02
N HIS A 127 8.81 -16.74 -23.16
CA HIS A 127 7.81 -17.16 -24.13
C HIS A 127 6.48 -16.39 -23.96
N GLN A 128 5.95 -16.27 -22.73
CA GLN A 128 4.70 -15.54 -22.48
C GLN A 128 4.82 -14.06 -22.80
N LEU A 129 5.94 -13.44 -22.40
CA LEU A 129 6.24 -12.04 -22.70
C LEU A 129 6.31 -11.78 -24.22
N VAL A 130 7.04 -12.61 -24.95
CA VAL A 130 7.15 -12.52 -26.41
C VAL A 130 5.80 -12.76 -27.08
N ASN A 131 5.05 -13.77 -26.67
CA ASN A 131 3.74 -14.10 -27.22
C ASN A 131 2.74 -12.93 -27.05
N ASN A 132 2.71 -12.28 -25.89
CA ASN A 132 1.84 -11.13 -25.64
C ASN A 132 2.20 -9.93 -26.55
N LEU A 133 3.49 -9.66 -26.74
CA LEU A 133 3.95 -8.60 -27.65
C LEU A 133 3.61 -8.93 -29.11
N VAL A 134 3.77 -10.19 -29.51
CA VAL A 134 3.43 -10.66 -30.85
C VAL A 134 1.92 -10.55 -31.13
N LEU A 135 1.08 -10.98 -30.19
CA LEU A 135 -0.37 -10.86 -30.27
C LEU A 135 -0.82 -9.39 -30.43
N ASN A 136 -0.24 -8.49 -29.63
CA ASN A 136 -0.60 -7.08 -29.67
C ASN A 136 -0.17 -6.39 -30.98
N GLY A 137 1.02 -6.71 -31.51
CA GLY A 137 1.46 -6.16 -32.79
C GLY A 137 0.66 -6.69 -33.98
N LEU A 138 0.28 -7.97 -33.98
CA LEU A 138 -0.57 -8.54 -35.03
C LEU A 138 -1.98 -7.92 -35.04
N LYS A 139 -2.58 -7.67 -33.86
CA LYS A 139 -3.87 -6.97 -33.75
C LYS A 139 -3.83 -5.53 -34.25
N THR A 140 -2.69 -4.86 -34.09
CA THR A 140 -2.50 -3.45 -34.50
C THR A 140 -1.94 -3.32 -35.92
N GLY A 141 -1.74 -4.42 -36.63
CA GLY A 141 -1.22 -4.44 -38.00
C GLY A 141 0.26 -4.05 -38.13
N LYS A 142 1.02 -4.03 -37.01
CA LYS A 142 2.45 -3.70 -37.03
C LYS A 142 3.29 -4.91 -37.43
N LEU A 143 4.23 -4.71 -38.35
CA LEU A 143 5.28 -5.69 -38.62
C LEU A 143 6.18 -5.80 -37.39
N LEU A 144 6.18 -6.97 -36.75
CA LEU A 144 6.98 -7.25 -35.57
C LEU A 144 8.27 -7.94 -35.99
N SER A 145 9.41 -7.29 -35.72
CA SER A 145 10.72 -7.91 -35.82
C SER A 145 11.24 -8.35 -34.44
N VAL A 146 12.18 -9.29 -34.43
CA VAL A 146 12.87 -9.73 -33.20
C VAL A 146 13.54 -8.55 -32.50
N ASP A 147 14.07 -7.60 -33.26
CA ASP A 147 14.71 -6.38 -32.75
C ASP A 147 13.72 -5.51 -31.95
N MET A 148 12.50 -5.32 -32.46
CA MET A 148 11.47 -4.54 -31.77
C MET A 148 11.05 -5.21 -30.45
N VAL A 149 10.91 -6.54 -30.46
CA VAL A 149 10.53 -7.30 -29.25
C VAL A 149 11.64 -7.27 -28.22
N ALA A 150 12.90 -7.43 -28.63
CA ALA A 150 14.04 -7.31 -27.74
C ALA A 150 14.13 -5.91 -27.10
N GLN A 151 13.90 -4.86 -27.89
CA GLN A 151 13.86 -3.47 -27.41
C GLN A 151 12.73 -3.22 -26.40
N GLN A 152 11.53 -3.74 -26.66
CA GLN A 152 10.38 -3.63 -25.74
C GLN A 152 10.60 -4.39 -24.42
N LEU A 153 11.39 -5.46 -24.44
CA LEU A 153 11.75 -6.24 -23.25
C LEU A 153 13.03 -5.72 -22.56
N HIS A 154 13.60 -4.60 -23.03
CA HIS A 154 14.84 -4.01 -22.52
C HIS A 154 16.02 -5.01 -22.45
N ILE A 155 16.13 -5.92 -23.43
CA ILE A 155 17.21 -6.91 -23.52
C ILE A 155 17.84 -6.96 -24.93
N SER A 156 19.05 -7.49 -25.03
CA SER A 156 19.67 -7.73 -26.33
C SER A 156 19.05 -8.93 -27.06
N ARG A 157 19.10 -8.94 -28.40
CA ARG A 157 18.67 -10.08 -29.23
C ARG A 157 19.30 -11.40 -28.78
N GLN A 158 20.59 -11.38 -28.46
CA GLN A 158 21.34 -12.57 -28.01
C GLN A 158 20.80 -13.09 -26.67
N THR A 159 20.43 -12.19 -25.76
CA THR A 159 19.80 -12.56 -24.48
C THR A 159 18.40 -13.12 -24.70
N LEU A 160 17.63 -12.55 -25.62
CA LEU A 160 16.30 -13.03 -25.98
C LEU A 160 16.37 -14.45 -26.56
N TYR A 161 17.26 -14.70 -27.53
CA TYR A 161 17.44 -16.04 -28.11
C TYR A 161 17.85 -17.06 -27.05
N ARG A 162 18.86 -16.76 -26.23
CA ARG A 162 19.31 -17.66 -25.17
C ARG A 162 18.20 -17.99 -24.17
N LYS A 163 17.32 -17.02 -23.85
CA LYS A 163 16.18 -17.26 -22.94
C LYS A 163 15.09 -18.11 -23.61
N LEU A 164 14.79 -17.86 -24.90
CA LEU A 164 13.82 -18.65 -25.66
C LEU A 164 14.28 -20.10 -25.85
N GLU A 165 15.57 -20.29 -26.13
CA GLU A 165 16.20 -21.61 -26.28
C GLU A 165 16.15 -22.40 -24.96
N LYS A 166 16.38 -21.75 -23.81
CA LYS A 166 16.19 -22.36 -22.49
C LYS A 166 14.76 -22.82 -22.23
N GLU A 167 13.78 -22.17 -22.86
CA GLU A 167 12.36 -22.55 -22.82
C GLU A 167 11.95 -23.46 -24.00
N ASN A 168 12.91 -24.02 -24.75
CA ASN A 168 12.71 -24.87 -25.93
C ASN A 168 11.78 -24.26 -26.99
N THR A 169 11.85 -22.94 -27.18
CA THR A 169 11.02 -22.20 -28.13
C THR A 169 11.86 -21.26 -28.99
N SER A 170 11.27 -20.72 -30.05
CA SER A 170 11.89 -19.71 -30.91
C SER A 170 10.89 -18.60 -31.22
N PHE A 171 11.41 -17.41 -31.54
CA PHE A 171 10.55 -16.28 -31.94
C PHE A 171 9.66 -16.64 -33.13
N GLN A 172 10.20 -17.37 -34.10
CA GLN A 172 9.47 -17.79 -35.29
C GLN A 172 8.36 -18.79 -34.96
N SER A 173 8.61 -19.75 -34.07
CA SER A 173 7.57 -20.67 -33.57
C SER A 173 6.42 -19.92 -32.90
N ILE A 174 6.73 -18.96 -32.02
CA ILE A 174 5.72 -18.15 -31.33
C ILE A 174 4.89 -17.34 -32.34
N LEU A 175 5.56 -16.75 -33.33
CA LEU A 175 4.93 -15.93 -34.36
C LEU A 175 4.01 -16.75 -35.27
N ASP A 176 4.45 -17.94 -35.68
CA ASP A 176 3.66 -18.86 -36.50
C ASP A 176 2.45 -19.43 -35.73
N ASP A 177 2.64 -19.84 -34.47
CA ASP A 177 1.54 -20.33 -33.63
C ASP A 177 0.51 -19.24 -33.34
N THR A 178 0.96 -18.00 -33.16
CA THR A 178 0.07 -16.85 -32.96
C THR A 178 -0.74 -16.55 -34.21
N ARG A 179 -0.10 -16.56 -35.39
CA ARG A 179 -0.79 -16.39 -36.68
C ARG A 179 -1.82 -17.48 -36.92
N LYS A 180 -1.48 -18.74 -36.67
CA LYS A 180 -2.41 -19.87 -36.77
C LYS A 180 -3.63 -19.69 -35.86
N LYS A 181 -3.41 -19.29 -34.60
CA LYS A 181 -4.50 -19.06 -33.62
C LYS A 181 -5.43 -17.91 -34.02
N LEU A 182 -4.89 -16.86 -34.65
CA LEU A 182 -5.70 -15.75 -35.16
C LEU A 182 -6.47 -16.14 -36.43
N ALA A 183 -5.84 -16.88 -37.34
CA ALA A 183 -6.50 -17.37 -38.55
C ALA A 183 -7.63 -18.38 -38.26
N ALA A 184 -7.49 -19.21 -37.23
CA ALA A 184 -8.52 -20.16 -36.80
C ALA A 184 -9.71 -19.52 -36.05
N ARG A 185 -9.66 -18.21 -35.79
CA ARG A 185 -10.70 -17.42 -35.11
C ARG A 185 -11.44 -16.46 -36.06
N CYS A 186 -11.12 -16.49 -37.36
CA CYS A 186 -11.91 -15.90 -38.43
C CYS A 186 -12.80 -16.97 -39.05
#